data_AF-A0AA44XPN5-F1
#
_entry.id   AF-A0AA44XPN5-F1
#
_cell.length_a   1.000
_cell.length_b   1.000
_cell.length_c   1.000
_cell.angle_alpha   90.00
_cell.angle_beta   90.00
_cell.angle_gamma   90.00
#
_symmetry.space_group_name_H-M   'P 1'
#
loop_
_entity.id
_entity.type
_entity.pdbx_description
1 polymer ?
#
loop_
_entity_poly.entity_id
_entity_poly.type
_entity_poly.pdbx_seq_one_letter_code
_entity_poly.pdbx_strand_id
1 'polypeptide(L)'
;MRKISLGLLLLISSVCAISAEAPLQPYPVVLSKLPQQELGQVILKFMPDKNINRIGWDYKANDTSIVWLDNSYQEIDNGDGTFESSRKGVARINVNGVKSTYLKQRVYELPWSIMMKGERGKFGVNSVNFYPATASRENENVCFGEVYGNCDFKPFKSLVRSKITYKKLCEKIDNGINFKIAYLLSNKGKQDTFAIWSSSGGSGGSWTEFELYYNTNKNEVCKVVADYY
;
A
#
# COMPACT_ATOMS: atom_id res chain seq x y z
N MET A 1 21.37 63.88 47.03
CA MET A 1 21.76 63.16 45.80
C MET A 1 21.57 61.66 46.03
N ARG A 2 20.47 61.07 45.54
CA ARG A 2 20.18 59.63 45.65
C ARG A 2 20.42 58.96 44.30
N LYS A 3 21.33 57.99 44.26
CA LYS A 3 21.69 57.20 43.08
C LYS A 3 20.56 56.21 42.78
N ILE A 4 20.03 56.24 41.55
CA ILE A 4 19.11 55.24 41.03
C ILE A 4 19.97 54.13 40.40
N SER A 5 19.90 52.91 40.94
CA SER A 5 20.53 51.73 40.36
C SER A 5 19.52 51.06 39.43
N LEU A 6 19.79 51.12 38.13
CA LEU A 6 18.97 50.49 37.09
C LEU A 6 19.32 48.99 37.05
N GLY A 7 18.47 48.14 37.63
CA GLY A 7 18.61 46.69 37.56
C GLY A 7 18.20 46.18 36.18
N LEU A 8 19.16 45.63 35.44
CA LEU A 8 18.98 45.00 34.14
C LEU A 8 18.31 43.63 34.32
N LEU A 9 17.01 43.51 34.04
CA LEU A 9 16.35 42.21 33.92
C LEU A 9 16.72 41.56 32.58
N LEU A 10 17.60 40.56 32.62
CA LEU A 10 17.84 39.64 31.52
C LEU A 10 16.73 38.58 31.49
N LEU A 11 15.75 38.77 30.58
CA LEU A 11 14.80 37.74 30.18
C LEU A 11 15.55 36.68 29.36
N ILE A 12 15.93 35.57 30.01
CA ILE A 12 16.42 34.38 29.33
C ILE A 12 15.21 33.70 28.69
N SER A 13 14.95 34.00 27.42
CA SER A 13 14.01 33.21 26.61
C SER A 13 14.62 31.85 26.35
N SER A 14 14.31 30.86 27.20
CA SER A 14 14.60 29.45 26.92
C SER A 14 13.83 29.03 25.67
N VAL A 15 14.49 29.10 24.53
CA VAL A 15 14.03 28.47 23.30
C VAL A 15 14.12 26.96 23.54
N CYS A 16 12.99 26.34 23.89
CA CYS A 16 12.85 24.89 23.78
C CYS A 16 13.08 24.54 22.30
N ALA A 17 14.29 24.10 21.97
CA ALA A 17 14.56 23.44 20.72
C ALA A 17 13.78 22.13 20.72
N ILE A 18 12.57 22.16 20.16
CA ILE A 18 11.86 20.94 19.77
C ILE A 18 12.73 20.31 18.71
N SER A 19 13.53 19.31 19.11
CA SER A 19 14.29 18.49 18.18
C SER A 19 13.26 17.73 17.33
N ALA A 20 12.91 18.29 16.17
CA ALA A 20 12.09 17.59 15.19
C ALA A 20 12.83 16.30 14.84
N GLU A 21 12.21 15.17 15.14
CA GLU A 21 12.73 13.85 14.77
C GLU A 21 12.97 13.85 13.26
N ALA A 22 14.18 13.46 12.84
CA ALA A 22 14.55 13.48 11.44
C ALA A 22 13.54 12.64 10.63
N PRO A 23 13.07 13.12 9.47
CA PRO A 23 12.06 12.41 8.71
C PRO A 23 12.55 11.01 8.35
N LEU A 24 11.72 9.99 8.58
CA LEU A 24 12.02 8.61 8.21
C LEU A 24 12.41 8.53 6.72
N GLN A 25 13.65 8.10 6.49
CA GLN A 25 14.18 7.91 5.14
C GLN A 25 13.66 6.59 4.57
N PRO A 26 13.19 6.54 3.31
CA PRO A 26 12.81 5.29 2.69
C PRO A 26 14.03 4.43 2.37
N TYR A 27 13.86 3.11 2.41
CA TYR A 27 14.87 2.15 1.97
C TYR A 27 14.40 1.39 0.71
N PRO A 28 15.20 1.34 -0.38
CA PRO A 28 16.49 2.01 -0.56
C PRO A 28 16.35 3.53 -0.69
N VAL A 29 17.43 4.26 -0.35
CA VAL A 29 17.47 5.73 -0.32
C VAL A 29 17.07 6.38 -1.64
N VAL A 30 17.30 5.71 -2.77
CA VAL A 30 16.90 6.20 -4.11
C VAL A 30 15.40 6.52 -4.18
N LEU A 31 14.56 5.84 -3.39
CA LEU A 31 13.11 6.09 -3.32
C LEU A 31 12.76 7.43 -2.65
N SER A 32 13.70 8.12 -2.00
CA SER A 32 13.47 9.46 -1.41
C SER A 32 12.98 10.50 -2.41
N LYS A 33 13.24 10.29 -3.71
CA LYS A 33 12.75 11.12 -4.81
C LYS A 33 11.26 10.91 -5.11
N LEU A 34 10.68 9.78 -4.68
CA LEU A 34 9.26 9.53 -4.86
C LEU A 34 8.44 10.33 -3.85
N PRO A 35 7.29 10.89 -4.28
CA PRO A 35 6.36 11.52 -3.36
C PRO A 35 5.73 10.49 -2.41
N GLN A 36 5.48 10.90 -1.17
CA GLN A 36 4.64 10.12 -0.27
C GLN A 36 3.18 10.19 -0.74
N GLN A 37 2.50 9.05 -0.79
CA GLN A 37 1.09 8.95 -1.17
C GLN A 37 0.27 8.32 -0.05
N GLU A 38 -0.96 8.78 0.12
CA GLU A 38 -1.94 8.17 1.01
C GLU A 38 -2.63 7.01 0.28
N LEU A 39 -2.83 5.86 0.94
CA LEU A 39 -3.32 4.62 0.30
C LEU A 39 -4.55 4.84 -0.58
N GLY A 40 -5.56 5.55 -0.09
CA GLY A 40 -6.79 5.81 -0.84
C GLY A 40 -6.57 6.60 -2.12
N GLN A 41 -5.53 7.44 -2.20
CA GLN A 41 -5.16 8.12 -3.45
C GLN A 41 -4.58 7.12 -4.47
N VAL A 42 -3.76 6.18 -4.00
CA VAL A 42 -3.20 5.11 -4.83
C VAL A 42 -4.33 4.19 -5.31
N ILE A 43 -5.22 3.76 -4.42
CA ILE A 43 -6.39 2.94 -4.78
C ILE A 43 -7.25 3.66 -5.82
N LEU A 44 -7.58 4.94 -5.62
CA LEU A 44 -8.36 5.71 -6.59
C LEU A 44 -7.68 5.77 -7.96
N LYS A 45 -6.35 5.87 -7.98
CA LYS A 45 -5.57 5.92 -9.20
C LYS A 45 -5.69 4.61 -9.99
N PHE A 46 -5.69 3.47 -9.28
CA PHE A 46 -5.82 2.13 -9.84
C PHE A 46 -7.25 1.65 -10.07
N MET A 47 -8.27 2.41 -9.63
CA MET A 47 -9.64 2.23 -10.12
C MET A 47 -9.73 2.67 -11.60
N PRO A 48 -10.21 1.80 -12.52
CA PRO A 48 -10.32 2.12 -13.94
C PRO A 48 -11.29 3.27 -14.21
N ASP A 49 -11.03 4.05 -15.24
CA ASP A 49 -12.00 5.04 -15.74
C ASP A 49 -13.12 4.31 -16.49
N LYS A 50 -14.32 4.90 -16.55
CA LYS A 50 -15.55 4.24 -17.09
C LYS A 50 -15.44 3.70 -18.52
N ASN A 51 -14.48 4.20 -19.31
CA ASN A 51 -14.26 3.80 -20.70
C ASN A 51 -13.16 2.73 -20.87
N ILE A 52 -12.51 2.29 -19.79
CA ILE A 52 -11.42 1.30 -19.83
C ILE A 52 -11.99 -0.11 -19.65
N ASN A 53 -12.23 -0.82 -20.74
CA ASN A 53 -12.81 -2.17 -20.67
C ASN A 53 -11.81 -3.27 -20.27
N ARG A 54 -10.51 -2.96 -20.27
CA ARG A 54 -9.45 -3.92 -19.96
C ARG A 54 -8.21 -3.21 -19.43
N ILE A 55 -7.56 -3.82 -18.46
CA ILE A 55 -6.32 -3.32 -17.85
C ILE A 55 -5.13 -4.03 -18.50
N GLY A 56 -4.31 -3.25 -19.22
CA GLY A 56 -3.05 -3.70 -19.81
C GLY A 56 -1.90 -3.66 -18.80
N TRP A 57 -0.79 -4.31 -19.13
CA TRP A 57 0.43 -4.27 -18.31
C TRP A 57 1.05 -2.89 -18.25
N ASP A 58 0.77 -2.02 -19.22
CA ASP A 58 1.17 -0.62 -19.29
C ASP A 58 0.30 0.31 -18.43
N TYR A 59 -0.73 -0.20 -17.75
CA TYR A 59 -1.59 0.59 -16.89
C TYR A 59 -0.78 1.26 -15.77
N LYS A 60 -0.73 2.60 -15.80
CA LYS A 60 0.10 3.44 -14.92
C LYS A 60 1.62 3.28 -15.09
N ALA A 61 2.09 2.77 -16.23
CA ALA A 61 3.52 2.66 -16.54
C ALA A 61 4.27 4.00 -16.46
N ASN A 62 3.61 5.10 -16.84
CA ASN A 62 4.20 6.45 -16.86
C ASN A 62 3.93 7.25 -15.56
N ASP A 63 3.41 6.60 -14.51
CA ASP A 63 3.20 7.26 -13.23
C ASP A 63 4.53 7.49 -12.52
N THR A 64 4.94 8.75 -12.41
CA THR A 64 6.22 9.16 -11.81
C THR A 64 6.30 8.92 -10.30
N SER A 65 5.18 8.55 -9.66
CA SER A 65 5.15 8.17 -8.24
C SER A 65 5.40 6.68 -7.99
N ILE A 66 5.61 5.89 -9.05
CA ILE A 66 5.87 4.46 -9.02
C ILE A 66 7.17 4.17 -9.76
N VAL A 67 8.04 3.36 -9.18
CA VAL A 67 9.18 2.77 -9.89
C VAL A 67 8.81 1.34 -10.27
N TRP A 68 8.67 1.08 -11.56
CA TRP A 68 8.46 -0.26 -12.09
C TRP A 68 9.79 -1.02 -12.10
N LEU A 69 9.80 -2.21 -11.50
CA LEU A 69 11.00 -3.05 -11.41
C LEU A 69 11.15 -3.98 -12.62
N ASP A 70 10.04 -4.28 -13.30
CA ASP A 70 10.02 -5.13 -14.48
C ASP A 70 9.97 -4.30 -15.78
N ASN A 71 10.73 -4.73 -16.79
CA ASN A 71 10.77 -4.11 -18.11
C ASN A 71 9.44 -4.24 -18.89
N SER A 72 8.61 -5.23 -18.52
CA SER A 72 7.25 -5.43 -19.06
C SER A 72 6.39 -6.15 -18.02
N TYR A 73 6.29 -7.47 -18.14
CA TYR A 73 5.73 -8.40 -17.15
C TYR A 73 6.57 -9.68 -17.22
N GLN A 74 6.57 -10.45 -16.14
CA GLN A 74 7.13 -11.79 -16.11
C GLN A 74 5.99 -12.80 -16.23
N GLU A 75 6.20 -13.88 -16.97
CA GLU A 75 5.25 -15.00 -17.09
C GLU A 75 5.95 -16.29 -16.68
N ILE A 76 5.27 -17.08 -15.85
CA ILE A 76 5.71 -18.37 -15.35
C ILE A 76 4.72 -19.42 -15.84
N ASP A 77 5.23 -20.52 -16.39
CA ASP A 77 4.47 -21.73 -16.67
C ASP A 77 4.54 -22.63 -15.43
N ASN A 78 3.38 -23.00 -14.88
CA ASN A 78 3.29 -23.81 -13.66
C ASN A 78 3.49 -25.32 -13.92
N GLY A 79 3.63 -25.73 -15.19
CA GLY A 79 3.86 -27.13 -15.57
C GLY A 79 2.60 -27.99 -15.66
N ASP A 80 1.43 -27.43 -15.34
CA ASP A 80 0.10 -28.06 -15.45
C ASP A 80 -0.77 -27.42 -16.56
N GLY A 81 -0.17 -26.58 -17.40
CA GLY A 81 -0.85 -25.82 -18.45
C GLY A 81 -1.47 -24.49 -17.98
N THR A 82 -1.38 -24.19 -16.68
CA THR A 82 -1.68 -22.87 -16.13
C THR A 82 -0.44 -21.98 -16.17
N PHE A 83 -0.70 -20.68 -16.21
CA PHE A 83 0.32 -19.65 -16.27
C PHE A 83 0.03 -18.63 -15.19
N GLU A 84 1.07 -17.95 -14.75
CA GLU A 84 0.95 -16.75 -13.93
C GLU A 84 1.80 -15.65 -14.53
N SER A 85 1.19 -14.50 -14.75
CA SER A 85 1.87 -13.28 -15.18
C SER A 85 1.84 -12.23 -14.09
N SER A 86 2.94 -11.49 -13.94
CA SER A 86 3.01 -10.41 -12.97
C SER A 86 3.91 -9.26 -13.41
N ARG A 87 3.59 -8.06 -12.95
CA ARG A 87 4.42 -6.85 -13.08
C ARG A 87 4.49 -6.15 -11.73
N LYS A 88 5.69 -5.85 -11.28
CA LYS A 88 5.94 -5.25 -9.98
C LYS A 88 6.35 -3.79 -10.09
N GLY A 89 5.66 -2.95 -9.33
CA GLY A 89 6.02 -1.57 -9.03
C GLY A 89 6.30 -1.36 -7.55
N VAL A 90 6.98 -0.26 -7.24
CA VAL A 90 7.28 0.18 -5.87
C VAL A 90 6.88 1.63 -5.71
N ALA A 91 6.20 1.95 -4.60
CA ALA A 91 5.80 3.32 -4.26
C ALA A 91 5.97 3.60 -2.77
N ARG A 92 6.03 4.88 -2.41
CA ARG A 92 5.99 5.33 -1.01
C ARG A 92 4.55 5.57 -0.58
N ILE A 93 3.99 4.64 0.17
CA ILE A 93 2.60 4.67 0.61
C ILE A 93 2.54 4.76 2.13
N ASN A 94 1.59 5.56 2.64
CA ASN A 94 1.20 5.58 4.05
C ASN A 94 -0.30 5.33 4.16
N VAL A 95 -0.74 4.86 5.33
CA VAL A 95 -2.16 4.67 5.63
C VAL A 95 -2.52 5.56 6.81
N ASN A 96 -3.38 6.54 6.57
CA ASN A 96 -3.81 7.54 7.54
C ASN A 96 -2.65 8.33 8.17
N GLY A 97 -1.61 8.65 7.40
CA GLY A 97 -0.39 9.30 7.91
C GLY A 97 0.66 8.33 8.46
N VAL A 98 0.32 7.05 8.67
CA VAL A 98 1.22 6.05 9.26
C VAL A 98 2.01 5.33 8.17
N LYS A 99 3.33 5.33 8.30
CA LYS A 99 4.25 4.64 7.40
C LYS A 99 4.64 3.28 7.96
N SER A 100 4.69 2.27 7.10
CA SER A 100 5.34 1.00 7.46
C SER A 100 6.85 1.24 7.61
N THR A 101 7.47 0.48 8.52
CA THR A 101 8.87 0.67 8.87
C THR A 101 9.64 -0.64 8.82
N TYR A 102 10.95 -0.53 8.61
CA TYR A 102 11.87 -1.66 8.60
C TYR A 102 13.16 -1.30 9.33
N LEU A 103 13.52 -2.13 10.31
CA LEU A 103 14.76 -2.04 11.06
C LEU A 103 15.86 -2.78 10.31
N LYS A 104 16.85 -2.02 9.83
CA LYS A 104 18.11 -2.57 9.32
C LYS A 104 19.24 -2.09 10.22
N GLN A 105 20.05 -1.13 9.77
CA GLN A 105 21.02 -0.43 10.65
C GLN A 105 20.36 0.69 11.48
N ARG A 106 19.19 1.16 11.04
CA ARG A 106 18.30 2.12 11.72
C ARG A 106 16.88 1.86 11.25
N VAL A 107 15.91 2.57 11.81
CA VAL A 107 14.53 2.53 11.34
C VAL A 107 14.42 3.31 10.02
N TYR A 108 13.95 2.63 8.99
CA TYR A 108 13.65 3.21 7.68
C TYR A 108 12.14 3.16 7.42
N GLU A 109 11.66 4.07 6.57
CA GLU A 109 10.37 3.90 5.92
C GLU A 109 10.45 2.70 4.96
N LEU A 110 9.53 1.76 5.13
CA LEU A 110 9.35 0.62 4.24
C LEU A 110 8.40 1.04 3.09
N PRO A 111 8.81 0.90 1.82
CA PRO A 111 7.94 1.19 0.70
C PRO A 111 6.88 0.10 0.54
N TRP A 112 6.04 0.26 -0.47
CA TRP A 112 4.97 -0.67 -0.78
C TRP A 112 5.16 -1.28 -2.17
N SER A 113 4.91 -2.57 -2.24
CA SER A 113 4.77 -3.32 -3.48
C SER A 113 3.41 -3.00 -4.12
N ILE A 114 3.45 -2.76 -5.42
CA ILE A 114 2.27 -2.69 -6.30
C ILE A 114 2.43 -3.86 -7.27
N MET A 115 1.76 -4.97 -6.97
CA MET A 115 1.88 -6.20 -7.73
C MET A 115 0.68 -6.37 -8.65
N MET A 116 0.85 -6.09 -9.94
CA MET A 116 -0.13 -6.40 -10.96
C MET A 116 -0.03 -7.88 -11.31
N LYS A 117 -1.17 -8.57 -11.39
CA LYS A 117 -1.25 -10.01 -11.68
C LYS A 117 -2.21 -10.29 -12.82
N GLY A 118 -2.02 -11.43 -13.49
CA GLY A 118 -2.85 -11.93 -14.58
C GLY A 118 -2.59 -13.43 -14.77
N GLU A 119 -3.56 -14.17 -15.32
CA GLU A 119 -3.36 -15.59 -15.64
C GLU A 119 -2.35 -15.77 -16.78
N ARG A 120 -2.62 -15.17 -17.95
CA ARG A 120 -1.65 -15.10 -19.05
C ARG A 120 -1.39 -13.67 -19.46
N GLY A 121 -0.16 -13.37 -19.84
CA GLY A 121 0.28 -12.03 -20.22
C GLY A 121 -0.60 -11.44 -21.33
N LYS A 122 -0.97 -12.28 -22.31
CA LYS A 122 -1.84 -11.87 -23.42
C LYS A 122 -3.25 -11.44 -23.02
N PHE A 123 -3.74 -11.81 -21.82
CA PHE A 123 -5.05 -11.42 -21.29
C PHE A 123 -5.01 -10.18 -20.40
N GLY A 124 -3.81 -9.71 -20.08
CA GLY A 124 -3.61 -8.51 -19.27
C GLY A 124 -3.84 -8.78 -17.80
N VAL A 125 -4.22 -7.74 -17.08
CA VAL A 125 -4.19 -7.69 -15.62
C VAL A 125 -5.59 -7.98 -15.07
N ASN A 126 -5.69 -8.94 -14.15
CA ASN A 126 -6.92 -9.28 -13.45
C ASN A 126 -6.98 -8.74 -12.02
N SER A 127 -5.82 -8.53 -11.37
CA SER A 127 -5.76 -7.92 -10.05
C SER A 127 -4.52 -7.06 -9.83
N VAL A 128 -4.60 -6.17 -8.84
CA VAL A 128 -3.44 -5.42 -8.32
C VAL A 128 -3.44 -5.49 -6.82
N ASN A 129 -2.38 -6.07 -6.26
CA ASN A 129 -2.19 -6.20 -4.83
C ASN A 129 -1.25 -5.11 -4.29
N PHE A 130 -1.63 -4.52 -3.16
CA PHE A 130 -0.94 -3.45 -2.46
C PHE A 130 -0.55 -3.90 -1.05
N TYR A 131 0.74 -3.98 -0.78
CA TYR A 131 1.24 -4.37 0.54
C TYR A 131 2.62 -3.77 0.84
N PRO A 132 2.93 -3.46 2.11
CA PRO A 132 4.25 -3.01 2.51
C PRO A 132 5.30 -4.13 2.36
N ALA A 133 6.40 -3.83 1.68
CA ALA A 133 7.47 -4.80 1.42
C ALA A 133 8.77 -4.12 0.95
N THR A 134 9.89 -4.85 1.01
CA THR A 134 11.16 -4.33 0.51
C THR A 134 11.14 -4.16 -1.01
N ALA A 135 11.82 -3.12 -1.50
CA ALA A 135 11.89 -2.81 -2.94
C ALA A 135 12.86 -3.75 -3.69
N SER A 136 12.48 -5.01 -3.84
CA SER A 136 13.24 -6.03 -4.57
C SER A 136 12.26 -6.96 -5.29
N ARG A 137 12.57 -7.39 -6.51
CA ARG A 137 11.73 -8.37 -7.23
C ARG A 137 12.04 -9.80 -6.79
N GLU A 138 13.32 -10.15 -6.69
CA GLU A 138 13.78 -11.52 -6.44
C GLU A 138 13.93 -11.84 -4.94
N ASN A 139 14.23 -10.81 -4.13
CA ASN A 139 14.50 -10.94 -2.70
C ASN A 139 13.58 -10.03 -1.89
N GLU A 140 12.30 -10.02 -2.25
CA GLU A 140 11.27 -9.29 -1.51
C GLU A 140 11.08 -9.90 -0.13
N ASN A 141 10.99 -9.03 0.87
CA ASN A 141 10.49 -9.39 2.18
C ASN A 141 9.22 -8.59 2.41
N VAL A 142 8.10 -9.30 2.58
CA VAL A 142 6.83 -8.71 3.00
C VAL A 142 6.98 -8.19 4.44
N CYS A 143 6.27 -7.13 4.79
CA CYS A 143 6.24 -6.58 6.15
C CYS A 143 5.69 -7.62 7.13
N PHE A 144 6.57 -8.35 7.80
CA PHE A 144 6.21 -9.39 8.76
C PHE A 144 7.42 -9.72 9.64
N GLY A 145 7.23 -9.95 10.93
CA GLY A 145 8.32 -10.21 11.86
C GLY A 145 8.74 -8.99 12.68
N GLU A 146 9.64 -9.23 13.62
CA GLU A 146 10.04 -8.28 14.66
C GLU A 146 10.80 -7.05 14.14
N VAL A 147 11.43 -7.17 12.96
CA VAL A 147 12.17 -6.06 12.34
C VAL A 147 11.28 -5.15 11.49
N TYR A 148 9.97 -5.43 11.41
CA TYR A 148 9.02 -4.63 10.66
C TYR A 148 7.98 -4.00 11.58
N GLY A 149 7.50 -2.81 11.21
CA GLY A 149 6.51 -2.06 11.97
C GLY A 149 5.39 -1.53 11.09
N ASN A 150 4.20 -1.39 11.67
CA ASN A 150 2.99 -0.93 11.00
C ASN A 150 2.66 -1.75 9.72
N CYS A 151 2.70 -3.08 9.83
CA CYS A 151 2.34 -4.01 8.76
C CYS A 151 0.82 -4.25 8.66
N ASP A 152 0.10 -4.01 9.75
CA ASP A 152 -1.36 -4.02 9.81
C ASP A 152 -1.94 -2.62 9.64
N PHE A 153 -2.97 -2.51 8.79
CA PHE A 153 -3.63 -1.24 8.54
C PHE A 153 -5.13 -1.39 8.29
N LYS A 154 -5.87 -0.28 8.48
CA LYS A 154 -7.28 -0.16 8.12
C LYS A 154 -7.42 0.88 7.01
N PRO A 155 -7.85 0.51 5.79
CA PRO A 155 -7.82 1.40 4.63
C PRO A 155 -8.94 2.45 4.65
N PHE A 156 -10.02 2.23 5.41
CA PHE A 156 -11.30 2.93 5.21
C PHE A 156 -11.25 4.45 5.37
N LYS A 157 -10.58 4.98 6.40
CA LYS A 157 -10.43 6.44 6.58
C LYS A 157 -9.68 7.06 5.39
N SER A 158 -8.69 6.35 4.86
CA SER A 158 -7.92 6.75 3.69
C SER A 158 -8.78 6.75 2.42
N LEU A 159 -9.58 5.69 2.19
CA LEU A 159 -10.52 5.57 1.08
C LEU A 159 -11.54 6.72 1.07
N VAL A 160 -12.14 7.02 2.23
CA VAL A 160 -13.14 8.10 2.36
C VAL A 160 -12.55 9.47 2.06
N ARG A 161 -11.32 9.76 2.53
CA ARG A 161 -10.62 11.03 2.21
C ARG A 161 -10.39 11.19 0.71
N SER A 162 -10.19 10.08 0.00
CA SER A 162 -10.09 10.04 -1.47
C SER A 162 -11.44 9.95 -2.18
N LYS A 163 -12.54 10.19 -1.47
CA LYS A 163 -13.93 10.17 -1.99
C LYS A 163 -14.34 8.80 -2.58
N ILE A 164 -13.70 7.72 -2.15
CA ILE A 164 -14.11 6.36 -2.51
C ILE A 164 -15.17 5.91 -1.50
N THR A 165 -16.34 5.55 -1.99
CA THR A 165 -17.35 4.85 -1.20
C THR A 165 -17.09 3.35 -1.29
N TYR A 166 -17.32 2.61 -0.21
CA TYR A 166 -17.14 1.17 -0.18
C TYR A 166 -18.36 0.47 0.45
N LYS A 167 -18.74 -0.67 -0.11
CA LYS A 167 -19.83 -1.51 0.40
C LYS A 167 -19.32 -2.94 0.62
N LYS A 168 -19.42 -3.45 1.86
CA LYS A 168 -19.07 -4.84 2.16
C LYS A 168 -19.96 -5.81 1.36
N LEU A 169 -19.37 -6.85 0.80
CA LEU A 169 -20.06 -7.84 -0.03
C LEU A 169 -20.14 -9.20 0.65
N CYS A 170 -19.01 -9.69 1.17
CA CYS A 170 -18.85 -11.00 1.79
C CYS A 170 -17.56 -10.99 2.62
N GLU A 171 -17.46 -11.90 3.58
CA GLU A 171 -16.28 -12.04 4.46
C GLU A 171 -16.08 -13.49 4.88
N LYS A 172 -14.82 -13.84 5.12
CA LYS A 172 -14.39 -15.04 5.87
C LYS A 172 -13.47 -14.56 6.98
N ILE A 173 -13.83 -14.91 8.22
CA ILE A 173 -13.10 -14.52 9.43
C ILE A 173 -12.79 -15.82 10.18
N ASP A 174 -11.54 -16.25 10.14
CA ASP A 174 -11.11 -17.46 10.85
C ASP A 174 -10.83 -17.14 12.33
N ASN A 175 -10.24 -15.95 12.57
CA ASN A 175 -10.04 -15.39 13.90
C ASN A 175 -9.79 -13.87 13.81
N GLY A 176 -9.51 -13.23 14.95
CA GLY A 176 -9.33 -11.77 15.02
C GLY A 176 -8.17 -11.20 14.19
N ILE A 177 -7.23 -12.02 13.74
CA ILE A 177 -6.04 -11.60 12.97
C ILE A 177 -5.93 -12.29 11.59
N ASN A 178 -6.82 -13.23 11.27
CA ASN A 178 -6.87 -13.92 9.99
C ASN A 178 -8.26 -13.75 9.37
N PHE A 179 -8.32 -12.97 8.28
CA PHE A 179 -9.58 -12.69 7.59
C PHE A 179 -9.37 -12.30 6.13
N LYS A 180 -10.44 -12.44 5.34
CA LYS A 180 -10.63 -11.78 4.04
C LYS A 180 -12.00 -11.13 4.00
N ILE A 181 -12.06 -9.86 3.61
CA ILE A 181 -13.32 -9.12 3.47
C ILE A 181 -13.36 -8.44 2.11
N ALA A 182 -14.37 -8.80 1.30
CA ALA A 182 -14.58 -8.18 0.00
C ALA A 182 -15.50 -6.96 0.08
N TYR A 183 -15.19 -5.97 -0.74
CA TYR A 183 -15.91 -4.72 -0.88
C TYR A 183 -16.14 -4.40 -2.36
N LEU A 184 -17.24 -3.72 -2.66
CA LEU A 184 -17.41 -2.96 -3.90
C LEU A 184 -16.98 -1.52 -3.64
N LEU A 185 -16.03 -1.02 -4.42
CA LEU A 185 -15.56 0.37 -4.36
C LEU A 185 -16.20 1.18 -5.49
N SER A 186 -16.62 2.40 -5.19
CA SER A 186 -17.22 3.33 -6.17
C SER A 186 -16.67 4.73 -6.01
N ASN A 187 -16.51 5.43 -7.14
CA ASN A 187 -16.13 6.84 -7.18
C ASN A 187 -16.64 7.49 -8.49
N LYS A 188 -16.97 8.79 -8.46
CA LYS A 188 -17.47 9.50 -9.64
C LYS A 188 -16.43 9.51 -10.76
N GLY A 189 -16.81 8.98 -11.92
CA GLY A 189 -15.95 8.91 -13.12
C GLY A 189 -15.10 7.64 -13.21
N LYS A 190 -15.10 6.83 -12.15
CA LYS A 190 -14.47 5.50 -12.12
C LYS A 190 -15.50 4.40 -12.39
N GLN A 191 -14.98 3.24 -12.78
CA GLN A 191 -15.72 1.99 -12.72
C GLN A 191 -15.81 1.51 -11.29
N ASP A 192 -16.94 0.88 -10.97
CA ASP A 192 -17.04 0.15 -9.71
C ASP A 192 -16.03 -1.01 -9.74
N THR A 193 -15.21 -1.11 -8.70
CA THR A 193 -14.08 -2.03 -8.64
C THR A 193 -14.21 -2.89 -7.39
N PHE A 194 -14.04 -4.21 -7.54
CA PHE A 194 -14.03 -5.11 -6.39
C PHE A 194 -12.69 -5.01 -5.68
N ALA A 195 -12.72 -5.09 -4.34
CA ALA A 195 -11.51 -5.08 -3.53
C ALA A 195 -11.59 -6.11 -2.42
N ILE A 196 -10.46 -6.73 -2.08
CA ILE A 196 -10.32 -7.58 -0.89
C ILE A 196 -9.34 -6.90 0.06
N TRP A 197 -9.77 -6.69 1.31
CA TRP A 197 -8.89 -6.39 2.43
C TRP A 197 -8.69 -7.66 3.22
N SER A 198 -7.44 -8.08 3.37
CA SER A 198 -7.08 -9.31 4.05
C SER A 198 -6.03 -9.06 5.12
N SER A 199 -6.05 -9.93 6.13
CA SER A 199 -5.03 -9.99 7.17
C SER A 199 -4.66 -11.43 7.39
N SER A 200 -3.37 -11.67 7.64
CA SER A 200 -2.87 -12.94 8.11
C SER A 200 -1.92 -12.69 9.27
N GLY A 201 -2.03 -13.51 10.30
CA GLY A 201 -1.21 -13.38 11.50
C GLY A 201 -0.98 -14.68 12.25
N GLY A 202 0.14 -14.74 12.94
CA GLY A 202 0.60 -15.88 13.74
C GLY A 202 1.67 -15.46 14.75
N SER A 203 2.45 -16.42 15.25
CA SER A 203 3.46 -16.18 16.29
C SER A 203 4.57 -15.19 15.86
N GLY A 204 4.85 -15.09 14.56
CA GLY A 204 5.84 -14.15 14.01
C GLY A 204 5.31 -12.74 13.75
N GLY A 205 4.04 -12.46 14.04
CA GLY A 205 3.41 -11.16 13.79
C GLY A 205 2.20 -11.25 12.85
N SER A 206 1.79 -10.11 12.33
CA SER A 206 0.65 -9.98 11.41
C SER A 206 0.95 -8.98 10.32
N TRP A 207 0.25 -9.14 9.21
CA TRP A 207 0.28 -8.20 8.10
C TRP A 207 -1.07 -8.11 7.45
N THR A 208 -1.26 -7.02 6.70
CA THR A 208 -2.46 -6.79 5.89
C THR A 208 -2.07 -6.42 4.47
N GLU A 209 -2.96 -6.71 3.54
CA GLU A 209 -2.88 -6.29 2.15
C GLU A 209 -4.25 -5.80 1.66
N PHE A 210 -4.21 -5.10 0.53
CA PHE A 210 -5.41 -4.65 -0.14
C PHE A 210 -5.27 -4.97 -1.63
N GLU A 211 -6.20 -5.71 -2.19
CA GLU A 211 -6.14 -6.14 -3.58
C GLU A 211 -7.37 -5.64 -4.35
N LEU A 212 -7.15 -5.07 -5.53
CA LEU A 212 -8.21 -4.71 -6.47
C LEU A 212 -8.37 -5.81 -7.50
N TYR A 213 -9.61 -6.13 -7.84
CA TYR A 213 -9.94 -7.11 -8.88
C TYR A 213 -10.70 -6.43 -10.02
N TYR A 214 -10.32 -6.79 -11.24
CA TYR A 214 -10.86 -6.27 -12.50
C TYR A 214 -11.55 -7.37 -13.30
N ASN A 215 -12.44 -6.97 -14.22
CA ASN A 215 -13.12 -7.89 -15.15
C ASN A 215 -13.75 -9.11 -14.46
N THR A 216 -14.24 -8.91 -13.24
CA THR A 216 -14.82 -9.96 -12.40
C THR A 216 -16.21 -9.54 -11.93
N ASN A 217 -16.90 -10.44 -11.23
CA ASN A 217 -18.19 -10.18 -10.62
C ASN A 217 -18.21 -10.54 -9.13
N LYS A 218 -19.31 -10.19 -8.46
CA LYS A 218 -19.49 -10.44 -7.02
C LYS A 218 -19.30 -11.91 -6.66
N ASN A 219 -19.82 -12.84 -7.45
CA ASN A 219 -19.79 -14.27 -7.12
C ASN A 219 -18.35 -14.80 -7.18
N GLU A 220 -17.59 -14.42 -8.19
CA GLU A 220 -16.17 -14.77 -8.33
C GLU A 220 -15.33 -14.22 -7.18
N VAL A 221 -15.46 -12.92 -6.87
CA VAL A 221 -14.72 -12.31 -5.75
C VAL A 221 -15.10 -12.95 -4.41
N CYS A 222 -16.38 -13.24 -4.19
CA CYS A 222 -16.80 -13.93 -2.97
C CYS A 222 -16.35 -15.38 -2.90
N LYS A 223 -16.15 -16.05 -4.04
CA LYS A 223 -15.52 -17.37 -4.08
C LYS A 223 -14.05 -17.29 -3.64
N VAL A 224 -13.30 -16.30 -4.13
CA VAL A 224 -11.91 -16.04 -3.68
C VAL A 224 -11.83 -15.79 -2.16
N VAL A 225 -12.84 -15.12 -1.59
CA VAL A 225 -12.95 -14.94 -0.13
C VAL A 225 -13.23 -16.27 0.59
N ALA A 226 -14.12 -17.11 0.05
CA ALA A 226 -14.54 -18.37 0.66
C ALA A 226 -13.45 -19.45 0.63
N ASP A 227 -12.70 -19.53 -0.46
CA ASP A 227 -11.65 -20.53 -0.72
C ASP A 227 -10.35 -20.24 0.07
N TYR A 228 -10.37 -19.27 0.99
CA TYR A 228 -9.23 -18.93 1.85
C TYR A 228 -9.05 -19.97 2.96
N TYR A 229 -8.24 -20.99 2.70
CA TYR A 229 -8.01 -22.22 3.49
C TYR A 229 -9.19 -23.19 3.52
#